data_AF-A0A1E5GC81-F1
#
_entry.id   AF-A0A1E5GC81-F1
#
_cell.length_a   1.000
_cell.length_b   1.000
_cell.length_c   1.000
_cell.angle_alpha   90.00
_cell.angle_beta   90.00
_cell.angle_gamma   90.00
#
_symmetry.space_group_name_H-M   'P 1'
#
loop_
_entity.id
_entity.type
_entity.pdbx_description
1 polymer ?
#
loop_
_entity_poly.entity_id
_entity_poly.type
_entity_poly.pdbx_seq_one_letter_code
_entity_poly.pdbx_strand_id
1 'polypeptide(L)'
;MSKNYLNYVGEIITDVEYHGLGEPEGFLEVHMDVELPFRLYCRTNEQDWVEVTETERLDLINKLEDKKSKYSKSDYRYYTMDFYLASLGGL
;
A
#
# COMPACT_ATOMS: atom_id res chain seq x y z
N MET A 1 21.92 -1.75 -7.69
CA MET A 1 21.28 -2.66 -6.72
C MET A 1 19.82 -2.27 -6.60
N SER A 2 18.90 -3.22 -6.79
CA SER A 2 17.46 -2.99 -6.57
C SER A 2 17.23 -2.84 -5.07
N LYS A 3 16.78 -1.66 -4.62
CA LYS A 3 16.31 -1.51 -3.24
C LYS A 3 14.95 -2.19 -3.16
N ASN A 4 14.78 -3.14 -2.24
CA ASN A 4 13.48 -3.77 -1.98
C ASN A 4 12.71 -2.84 -1.03
N TYR A 5 11.50 -2.46 -1.42
CA TYR A 5 10.62 -1.59 -0.64
C TYR A 5 9.51 -2.44 -0.04
N LEU A 6 9.19 -2.20 1.23
CA LEU A 6 7.96 -2.71 1.84
C LEU A 6 6.89 -1.62 1.70
N ASN A 7 5.73 -1.99 1.15
CA ASN A 7 4.61 -1.09 0.94
C ASN A 7 3.53 -1.43 1.97
N TYR A 8 3.17 -0.45 2.80
CA TYR A 8 2.04 -0.55 3.71
C TYR A 8 0.91 0.33 3.20
N VAL A 9 -0.31 -0.24 3.18
CA VAL A 9 -1.54 0.44 2.79
C VAL A 9 -2.54 0.19 3.91
N GLY A 10 -2.69 1.17 4.80
CA GLY A 10 -3.65 1.16 5.89
C GLY A 10 -3.69 2.51 6.58
N GLU A 11 -4.52 2.62 7.61
CA GLU A 11 -4.53 3.79 8.48
C GLU A 11 -3.25 3.82 9.31
N ILE A 12 -2.60 4.98 9.34
CA ILE A 12 -1.40 5.24 10.13
C ILE A 12 -1.78 6.34 11.09
N ILE A 13 -1.63 6.08 12.38
CA ILE A 13 -1.63 7.12 13.40
C ILE A 13 -0.19 7.43 13.78
N THR A 14 0.10 8.70 13.95
CA THR A 14 1.41 9.14 14.43
C THR A 14 1.56 8.83 15.92
N ASP A 15 2.80 8.78 16.40
CA ASP A 15 3.13 8.53 17.81
C ASP A 15 2.41 9.52 18.76
N VAL A 16 2.28 10.78 18.33
CA VAL A 16 1.56 11.83 19.06
C VAL A 16 0.06 11.51 19.16
N GLU A 17 -0.55 11.01 18.09
CA GLU A 17 -1.97 10.63 18.07
C GLU A 17 -2.20 9.35 18.88
N TYR A 18 -1.29 8.37 18.80
CA TYR A 18 -1.35 7.13 19.58
C TYR A 18 -1.39 7.39 21.09
N HIS A 19 -0.46 8.22 21.59
CA HIS A 19 -0.44 8.59 23.01
C HIS A 19 -1.61 9.50 23.40
N GLY A 20 -2.07 10.38 22.50
CA GLY A 20 -3.23 11.24 22.72
C GLY A 20 -4.55 10.46 22.85
N LEU A 21 -4.65 9.29 22.21
CA LEU A 21 -5.80 8.39 22.27
C LEU A 21 -5.77 7.42 23.46
N GLY A 22 -4.69 7.42 24.25
CA GLY A 22 -4.57 6.60 25.45
C GLY A 22 -4.31 5.12 25.16
N GLU A 23 -3.41 4.82 24.22
CA GLU A 23 -3.00 3.45 23.85
C GLU A 23 -4.17 2.62 23.29
N PRO A 24 -4.72 3.01 22.13
CA PRO A 24 -5.91 2.38 21.59
C PRO A 24 -5.70 0.87 21.29
N GLU A 25 -6.65 0.03 21.73
CA GLU A 25 -6.65 -1.42 21.47
C GLU A 25 -6.82 -1.71 19.96
N GLY A 26 -6.08 -2.70 19.44
CA GLY A 26 -6.20 -3.16 18.04
C GLY A 26 -5.19 -2.53 17.07
N PHE A 27 -4.32 -1.63 17.53
CA PHE A 27 -3.22 -1.10 16.72
C PHE A 27 -1.97 -1.97 16.86
N LEU A 28 -1.33 -2.27 15.73
CA LEU A 28 -0.03 -2.94 15.71
C LEU A 28 1.07 -1.88 15.82
N GLU A 29 1.79 -1.87 16.93
CA GLU A 29 2.98 -1.04 17.08
C GLU A 29 4.12 -1.63 16.23
N VAL A 30 4.60 -0.85 15.26
CA VAL A 30 5.67 -1.28 14.35
C VAL A 30 6.92 -0.44 14.63
N HIS A 31 7.90 -1.04 15.31
CA HIS A 31 9.22 -0.44 15.48
C HIS A 31 10.09 -0.75 14.26
N MET A 32 10.53 0.29 13.55
CA MET A 32 11.42 0.14 12.41
C MET A 32 12.88 0.24 12.86
N ASP A 33 13.63 -0.85 12.69
CA ASP A 33 14.99 -1.02 13.21
C ASP A 33 16.12 -0.60 12.21
N VAL A 34 15.80 -0.31 10.93
CA VAL A 34 16.83 -0.10 9.87
C VAL A 34 16.37 0.86 8.76
N GLU A 35 17.33 1.52 8.10
CA GLU A 35 17.28 2.33 6.85
C GLU A 35 16.66 1.62 5.61
N LEU A 36 15.64 0.78 5.79
CA LEU A 36 14.81 0.36 4.66
C LEU A 36 14.04 1.60 4.20
N PRO A 37 14.15 2.01 2.93
CA PRO A 37 13.31 3.07 2.43
C PRO A 37 11.88 2.55 2.40
N PHE A 38 11.10 2.88 3.41
CA PHE A 38 9.66 2.66 3.41
C PHE A 38 8.98 3.77 2.62
N ARG A 39 7.94 3.41 1.87
CA ARG A 39 7.02 4.39 1.29
C ARG A 39 5.70 4.26 2.05
N LEU A 40 5.47 5.22 2.93
CA LEU A 40 4.19 5.38 3.60
C LEU A 40 3.29 6.20 2.69
N TYR A 41 2.10 5.67 2.42
CA TYR A 41 1.05 6.40 1.72
C TYR A 41 -0.03 6.68 2.75
N CYS A 42 -0.04 7.89 3.27
CA CYS A 42 -1.07 8.32 4.21
C CYS A 42 -2.28 8.84 3.42
N ARG A 43 -3.48 8.50 3.86
CA ARG A 43 -4.70 9.18 3.42
C ARG A 43 -4.63 10.63 3.88
N THR A 44 -4.50 11.58 2.95
CA THR A 44 -4.49 13.02 3.29
C THR A 44 -5.89 13.62 3.28
N ASN A 45 -6.78 13.08 2.44
CA ASN A 45 -8.18 13.47 2.31
C ASN A 45 -9.08 12.25 2.20
N GLU A 46 -10.37 12.44 2.51
CA GLU A 46 -11.34 11.34 2.43
C GLU A 46 -11.46 10.74 1.03
N GLN A 47 -11.22 11.54 -0.01
CA GLN A 47 -11.35 11.15 -1.41
C GLN A 47 -10.11 10.47 -1.98
N ASP A 48 -8.99 10.46 -1.25
CA ASP A 48 -7.75 9.83 -1.73
C ASP A 48 -7.91 8.31 -1.81
N TRP A 49 -8.86 7.75 -1.07
CA TRP A 49 -9.12 6.33 -0.92
C TRP A 49 -10.59 6.06 -1.18
N VAL A 50 -10.88 5.06 -2.00
CA VAL A 50 -12.25 4.60 -2.27
C VAL A 50 -12.35 3.17 -1.76
N GLU A 51 -13.27 2.94 -0.85
CA GLU A 51 -13.59 1.60 -0.41
C GLU A 51 -14.27 0.85 -1.56
N VAL A 52 -13.78 -0.34 -1.85
CA VAL A 52 -14.29 -1.19 -2.93
C VAL A 52 -14.82 -2.48 -2.35
N THR A 53 -15.91 -2.97 -2.92
CA THR A 53 -16.42 -4.30 -2.60
C THR A 53 -15.43 -5.39 -3.03
N GLU A 54 -15.58 -6.60 -2.50
CA GLU A 54 -14.72 -7.73 -2.89
C GLU A 54 -14.78 -8.00 -4.40
N THR A 55 -15.97 -7.90 -5.01
CA THR A 55 -16.14 -8.08 -6.45
C THR A 55 -15.40 -7.00 -7.24
N GLU A 56 -15.53 -5.73 -6.84
CA GLU A 56 -14.81 -4.62 -7.48
C GLU A 56 -13.29 -4.76 -7.32
N ARG A 57 -12.82 -5.23 -6.15
CA ARG A 57 -11.41 -5.55 -5.91
C ARG A 57 -10.89 -6.60 -6.89
N LEU A 58 -11.63 -7.69 -7.08
CA LEU A 58 -11.26 -8.76 -8.03
C LEU A 58 -11.23 -8.25 -9.47
N ASP A 59 -12.22 -7.43 -9.87
CA ASP A 59 -12.24 -6.81 -11.19
C ASP A 59 -11.06 -5.86 -11.41
N LEU A 60 -10.67 -5.10 -10.39
CA LEU A 60 -9.51 -4.23 -10.42
C LEU A 60 -8.21 -5.03 -10.55
N ILE A 61 -8.05 -6.14 -9.81
CA ILE A 61 -6.91 -7.04 -9.94
C ILE A 61 -6.79 -7.52 -11.39
N ASN A 62 -7.87 -8.09 -11.96
CA ASN A 62 -7.87 -8.59 -13.34
C ASN A 62 -7.48 -7.51 -14.36
N LYS A 63 -8.03 -6.30 -14.22
CA LYS A 63 -7.70 -5.16 -15.10
C LYS A 63 -6.23 -4.75 -14.99
N LEU A 64 -5.67 -4.76 -13.78
CA LEU A 64 -4.29 -4.38 -13.53
C LEU A 64 -3.30 -5.44 -13.99
N GLU A 65 -3.63 -6.72 -13.85
CA GLU A 65 -2.84 -7.83 -14.41
C GLU A 65 -2.79 -7.76 -15.94
N ASP A 66 -3.95 -7.58 -16.60
CA ASP A 66 -4.01 -7.39 -18.06
C ASP A 66 -3.19 -6.17 -18.49
N LYS A 67 -3.33 -5.04 -17.79
CA LYS A 67 -2.56 -3.83 -18.07
C LYS A 67 -1.06 -4.04 -17.86
N LYS A 68 -0.65 -4.73 -16.79
CA LYS A 68 0.75 -5.06 -16.49
C LYS A 68 1.36 -5.94 -17.57
N SER A 69 0.62 -6.90 -18.12
CA SER A 69 1.09 -7.79 -19.18
C SER A 69 1.56 -7.06 -20.44
N LYS A 70 1.06 -5.83 -20.66
CA LYS A 70 1.40 -4.97 -21.81
C LYS A 70 2.69 -4.19 -21.62
N TYR A 71 3.29 -4.19 -20.42
CA TYR A 71 4.55 -3.52 -20.13
C TYR A 71 5.71 -4.52 -20.05
N SER A 72 6.90 -4.11 -20.51
CA SER A 72 8.12 -4.89 -20.30
C SER A 72 8.65 -4.68 -18.88
N LYS A 73 9.42 -5.64 -18.36
CA LYS A 73 10.11 -5.51 -17.06
C LYS A 73 11.16 -4.37 -17.04
N SER A 74 11.57 -3.87 -18.20
CA SER A 74 12.44 -2.69 -18.29
C SER A 74 11.68 -1.36 -18.17
N ASP A 75 10.34 -1.38 -18.23
CA ASP A 75 9.47 -0.22 -18.08
C ASP A 75 9.08 -0.02 -16.62
N TYR A 76 9.29 1.18 -16.07
CA TYR A 76 8.95 1.50 -14.68
C TYR A 76 7.45 1.29 -14.37
N ARG A 77 6.59 1.39 -15.39
CA ARG A 77 5.14 1.17 -15.26
C ARG A 77 4.81 -0.28 -14.89
N TYR A 78 5.64 -1.25 -15.27
CA TYR A 78 5.48 -2.64 -14.86
C TYR A 78 5.48 -2.77 -13.33
N TYR A 79 6.48 -2.18 -12.67
CA TYR A 79 6.61 -2.19 -11.22
C TYR A 79 5.61 -1.26 -10.51
N THR A 80 5.10 -0.26 -11.22
CA THR A 80 3.96 0.53 -10.73
C THR A 80 2.70 -0.33 -10.65
N MET A 81 2.48 -1.24 -11.60
CA MET A 81 1.36 -2.18 -11.50
C MET A 81 1.57 -3.22 -10.39
N ASP A 82 2.80 -3.69 -10.15
CA ASP A 82 3.12 -4.55 -9.00
C ASP A 82 2.67 -3.91 -7.68
N PHE A 83 2.94 -2.62 -7.52
CA PHE A 83 2.52 -1.87 -6.34
C PHE A 83 0.99 -1.87 -6.18
N TYR A 84 0.24 -1.55 -7.24
CA TYR A 84 -1.23 -1.55 -7.15
C TYR A 84 -1.81 -2.95 -6.90
N LEU A 85 -1.24 -3.98 -7.53
CA LEU A 85 -1.66 -5.36 -7.29
C LEU A 85 -1.39 -5.79 -5.85
N ALA A 86 -0.23 -5.42 -5.28
CA ALA A 86 0.08 -5.66 -3.87
C ALA A 86 -0.94 -5.00 -2.94
N SER A 87 -1.29 -3.74 -3.20
CA SER A 87 -2.27 -2.99 -2.37
C SER A 87 -3.68 -3.58 -2.40
N LEU A 88 -4.01 -4.33 -3.46
CA LEU A 88 -5.29 -5.01 -3.60
C LEU A 88 -5.24 -6.47 -3.10
N GLY A 89 -4.09 -6.97 -2.65
CA GLY A 89 -3.91 -8.39 -2.29
C GLY A 89 -3.96 -9.34 -3.48
N GLY A 90 -3.47 -8.90 -4.64
CA GLY A 90 -3.40 -9.68 -5.89
C GLY A 90 -2.03 -10.27 -6.21
N LEU A 91 -1.08 -10.27 -5.26
CA LEU A 91 0.24 -10.90 -5.38
C LEU A 91 0.39 -12.07 -4.41
#